data_AF-A0A7G8H4L8-F1
#
_entry.id   AF-A0A7G8H4L8-F1
#
_cell.length_a   1.000
_cell.length_b   1.000
_cell.length_c   1.000
_cell.angle_alpha   90.00
_cell.angle_beta   90.00
_cell.angle_gamma   90.00
#
_symmetry.space_group_name_H-M   'P 1'
#
loop_
_entity.id
_entity.type
_entity.pdbx_description
1 polymer ?
#
loop_
_entity_poly.entity_id
_entity_poly.type
_entity_poly.pdbx_seq_one_letter_code
_entity_poly.pdbx_strand_id
1 'polypeptide(L)' 'MTSRQTLATLVVSALCVGILVLFTDIEVQLVRWVNCSAIATEAEKNSDVCR' A
#
# COMPACT_ATOMS: atom_id res chain seq x y z
N MET A 1 9.08 15.28 28.27
CA MET A 1 7.86 14.82 27.57
C MET A 1 6.94 14.19 28.58
N THR A 2 5.67 14.59 28.63
CA THR A 2 4.69 13.94 29.52
C THR A 2 4.17 12.65 28.86
N SER A 3 3.83 11.63 29.66
CA SER A 3 3.34 10.34 29.14
C SER A 3 2.17 10.48 28.15
N ARG A 4 1.34 11.52 28.32
CA ARG A 4 0.21 11.84 27.43
C ARG A 4 0.66 12.37 26.07
N GLN A 5 1.72 13.16 26.02
CA GLN A 5 2.31 13.64 24.77
C GLN A 5 2.93 12.49 23.98
N THR A 6 3.66 11.60 24.65
CA THR A 6 4.24 10.41 24.02
C THR A 6 3.17 9.51 23.40
N LEU A 7 2.06 9.30 24.11
CA LEU A 7 0.96 8.47 23.63
C LEU A 7 0.22 9.11 22.45
N ALA A 8 0.02 10.43 22.48
CA ALA A 8 -0.54 11.17 21.36
C ALA A 8 0.37 11.13 20.12
N THR A 9 1.69 11.30 20.29
CA THR A 9 2.65 11.19 19.19
C THR A 9 2.65 9.79 18.58
N LEU A 10 2.61 8.74 19.41
CA LEU A 10 2.51 7.36 18.93
C LEU A 10 1.27 7.14 18.08
N VAL A 11 0.09 7.54 18.59
CA VAL A 11 -1.18 7.39 17.86
C VAL A 11 -1.16 8.15 16.53
N VAL A 12 -0.69 9.40 16.52
CA VAL A 12 -0.59 10.20 15.29
C VAL A 12 0.38 9.56 14.30
N SER A 13 1.55 9.11 14.76
CA SER A 13 2.53 8.45 13.90
C SER A 13 1.97 7.16 13.28
N ALA A 14 1.24 6.36 14.06
CA ALA A 14 0.61 5.12 13.60
C ALA A 14 -0.48 5.40 12.55
N LEU A 15 -1.28 6.46 12.74
CA LEU A 15 -2.27 6.90 11.76
C LEU A 15 -1.60 7.35 10.45
N CYS A 16 -0.54 8.16 10.52
CA CYS A 16 0.18 8.61 9.33
C CYS A 16 0.79 7.43 8.56
N VAL A 17 1.46 6.50 9.25
CA VAL A 17 2.03 5.30 8.63
C VAL A 17 0.92 4.41 8.05
N GLY A 18 -0.17 4.18 8.79
CA GLY A 18 -1.29 3.38 8.33
C GLY A 18 -1.94 3.93 7.06
N ILE A 19 -2.11 5.25 6.97
CA ILE A 19 -2.62 5.91 5.77
C ILE A 19 -1.67 5.74 4.60
N LEU A 20 -0.36 5.92 4.80
CA LEU A 20 0.64 5.69 3.76
C LEU A 20 0.63 4.24 3.26
N VAL A 21 0.50 3.27 4.17
CA VAL A 21 0.40 1.84 3.83
C VAL A 21 -0.86 1.56 3.02
N LEU A 22 -2.02 2.09 3.43
CA LEU A 22 -3.27 1.94 2.68
C LEU A 22 -3.15 2.52 1.27
N PHE A 23 -2.54 3.70 1.13
CA PHE A 23 -2.30 4.26 -0.20
C PHE A 23 -1.30 3.43 -1.00
N THR A 24 -0.23 2.89 -0.41
CA THR A 24 0.68 2.01 -1.15
C THR A 24 0.02 0.69 -1.56
N ASP A 25 -0.84 0.10 -0.73
CA ASP A 25 -1.52 -1.15 -1.07
C ASP A 25 -2.56 -0.94 -2.18
N ILE A 26 -3.31 0.17 -2.11
CA ILE A 26 -4.27 0.56 -3.16
C ILE A 26 -3.58 0.92 -4.47
N GLU A 27 -2.49 1.67 -4.43
CA GLU A 27 -1.70 1.99 -5.64
C GLU A 27 -1.09 0.71 -6.23
N VAL A 28 -0.53 -0.19 -5.42
CA VAL A 28 0.03 -1.45 -5.92
C VAL A 28 -1.06 -2.38 -6.46
N GLN A 29 -2.22 -2.46 -5.82
CA GLN A 29 -3.36 -3.23 -6.32
C GLN A 29 -3.93 -2.64 -7.62
N LEU A 30 -4.04 -1.31 -7.73
CA LEU A 30 -4.49 -0.65 -8.96
C LEU A 30 -3.46 -0.78 -10.09
N VAL A 31 -2.17 -0.61 -9.78
CA VAL A 31 -1.09 -0.79 -10.75
C VAL A 31 -1.02 -2.25 -11.20
N ARG A 32 -1.11 -3.23 -10.28
CA ARG A 32 -1.21 -4.65 -10.67
C ARG A 32 -2.49 -4.90 -11.44
N TRP A 33 -3.63 -4.34 -11.06
CA TRP A 33 -4.87 -4.54 -11.79
C TRP A 33 -4.77 -3.98 -13.22
N VAL A 34 -4.33 -2.73 -13.40
CA VAL A 34 -4.16 -2.12 -14.74
C VAL A 34 -3.14 -2.87 -15.57
N ASN A 35 -1.95 -3.12 -15.01
CA ASN A 35 -0.88 -3.80 -15.75
C ASN A 35 -1.24 -5.25 -16.02
N CYS A 36 -1.84 -6.00 -15.08
CA CYS A 36 -2.15 -7.42 -15.24
C CYS A 36 -3.51 -7.71 -15.92
N SER A 37 -4.39 -6.71 -16.10
CA SER A 37 -5.70 -6.89 -16.75
C SER A 37 -5.83 -6.15 -18.08
N ALA A 38 -5.48 -4.86 -18.16
CA ALA A 38 -5.75 -4.03 -19.33
C ALA A 38 -4.58 -3.95 -20.31
N ILE A 39 -3.34 -4.12 -19.81
CA ILE A 39 -2.10 -3.89 -20.59
C ILE A 39 -1.24 -5.17 -20.68
N ALA A 40 -1.45 -6.17 -19.82
CA ALA A 40 -0.58 -7.35 -19.73
C ALA A 40 -0.61 -8.18 -21.00
N THR A 41 0.59 -8.48 -21.49
CA THR A 41 0.80 -9.50 -22.52
C THR A 41 0.65 -10.89 -21.88
N GLU A 42 0.27 -11.91 -22.66
CA GLU A 42 -0.01 -13.27 -22.16
C GLU A 42 1.16 -13.90 -21.37
N ALA A 43 2.40 -13.49 -21.64
CA ALA A 43 3.59 -13.90 -20.88
C ALA A 43 3.69 -13.27 -19.48
N GLU A 44 3.17 -12.04 -19.32
CA GLU A 44 3.21 -11.29 -18.06
C GLU A 44 2.10 -11.72 -17.10
N LYS A 45 0.95 -12.16 -17.63
CA LYS A 45 -0.13 -12.80 -16.86
C LYS A 45 0.31 -14.06 -16.10
N ASN A 46 1.36 -14.74 -16.55
CA ASN A 46 1.87 -15.96 -15.91
C ASN A 46 3.07 -15.70 -14.97
N SER A 47 3.49 -14.45 -14.79
CA SER A 47 4.54 -14.06 -13.83
C SER A 47 3.99 -13.99 -12.40
N ASP A 48 4.82 -14.28 -11.40
CA ASP A 48 4.47 -14.19 -9.97
C ASP A 48 4.04 -12.77 -9.50
N VAL A 49 4.21 -11.76 -10.35
CA VAL A 49 3.74 -10.38 -10.12
C VAL A 49 2.25 -10.21 -10.51
N CYS A 50 1.73 -11.03 -11.42
CA CYS A 50 0.33 -10.98 -11.86
C CYS A 50 -0.48 -12.23 -11.46
N ARG A 51 0.19 -13.24 -10.88
CA ARG A 51 -0.40 -14.46 -10.35
C ARG A 51 -0.94 -14.31 -8.93
#